data_AF-A0A7X9IMV5-F1
#
_entry.id   AF-A0A7X9IMV5-F1
#
_cell.length_a   1.000
_cell.length_b   1.000
_cell.length_c   1.000
_cell.angle_alpha   90.00
_cell.angle_beta   90.00
_cell.angle_gamma   90.00
#
_symmetry.space_group_name_H-M   'P 1'
#
loop_
_entity.id
_entity.type
_entity.pdbx_description
1 polymer ?
#
loop_
_entity_poly.entity_id
_entity_poly.type
_entity_poly.pdbx_seq_one_letter_code
_entity_poly.pdbx_strand_id
1 'polypeptide(L)' 'MVKDNPGLARNIFKKAEVAGRNFLLEPEVYALLKLFGFKVPACFFLPVGKKLQAEQLKKIISSKVVVKVVSPLIQHKS' A
#
# COMPACT_ATOMS: atom_id res chain seq x y z
N MET A 1 1.29 12.03 -19.14
CA MET A 1 2.66 11.50 -19.00
C MET A 1 2.62 10.28 -18.10
N VAL A 2 2.80 9.10 -18.67
CA VAL A 2 3.07 7.89 -17.88
C VAL A 2 4.47 8.08 -17.27
N LYS A 3 4.57 8.15 -15.95
CA LYS A 3 5.86 8.27 -15.25
C LYS A 3 6.41 6.87 -14.99
N ASP A 4 6.82 6.17 -16.04
CA ASP A 4 7.45 4.85 -15.89
C ASP A 4 8.75 5.00 -15.09
N ASN A 5 8.74 4.48 -13.85
CA ASN A 5 9.88 4.55 -12.93
C ASN A 5 10.36 3.15 -12.56
N PRO A 6 11.01 2.43 -13.49
CA PRO A 6 11.43 1.04 -13.28
C PRO A 6 12.41 0.89 -12.09
N GLY A 7 13.22 1.91 -11.81
CA GLY A 7 14.11 1.91 -10.64
C GLY A 7 13.35 1.91 -9.30
N LEU A 8 12.28 2.69 -9.19
CA LEU A 8 11.45 2.72 -7.99
C LEU A 8 10.63 1.43 -7.84
N ALA A 9 10.14 0.87 -8.96
CA ALA A 9 9.46 -0.42 -8.96
C ALA A 9 10.38 -1.54 -8.47
N ARG A 10 11.63 -1.60 -8.97
CA ARG A 10 12.63 -2.58 -8.53
C ARG A 10 12.91 -2.47 -7.02
N ASN A 11 12.94 -1.26 -6.47
CA ASN A 11 13.14 -1.06 -5.04
C ASN A 11 11.98 -1.63 -4.19
N ILE A 12 10.75 -1.63 -4.71
CA ILE A 12 9.60 -2.25 -4.03
C ILE A 12 9.79 -3.77 -3.98
N PHE A 13 10.13 -4.41 -5.11
CA PHE A 13 10.38 -5.85 -5.17
C PHE A 13 11.57 -6.27 -4.30
N LYS A 14 12.69 -5.54 -4.37
CA LYS A 14 13.88 -5.83 -3.56
C LYS A 14 13.58 -5.81 -2.06
N LYS A 15 12.72 -4.90 -1.59
CA LYS A 15 12.29 -4.87 -0.18
C LYS A 15 11.49 -6.11 0.22
N ALA A 16 10.65 -6.64 -0.67
CA ALA A 16 9.93 -7.88 -0.43
C ALA A 16 10.86 -9.09 -0.40
N GLU A 17 11.80 -9.17 -1.36
CA GLU A 17 12.80 -10.23 -1.42
C GLU A 17 13.71 -10.24 -0.18
N VAL A 18 14.22 -9.08 0.24
CA VAL A 18 15.04 -8.94 1.48
C VAL A 18 14.23 -9.37 2.72
N ALA A 19 12.91 -9.19 2.70
CA ALA A 19 12.02 -9.66 3.76
C ALA A 19 11.64 -11.15 3.63
N GLY A 20 12.26 -11.90 2.71
CA GLY A 20 12.00 -13.33 2.48
C GLY A 20 10.64 -13.63 1.84
N ARG A 21 10.02 -12.65 1.18
CA ARG A 21 8.70 -12.79 0.57
C ARG A 21 8.81 -12.87 -0.96
N ASN A 22 7.99 -13.71 -1.56
CA ASN A 22 7.77 -13.79 -3.01
C ASN A 22 6.49 -13.07 -3.46
N PHE A 23 5.92 -12.22 -2.60
CA PHE A 23 4.71 -11.43 -2.84
C PHE A 23 4.82 -10.04 -2.23
N LEU A 24 4.02 -9.11 -2.74
CA LEU A 24 3.87 -7.75 -2.22
C LEU A 24 2.68 -7.65 -1.26
N LEU A 25 2.83 -6.84 -0.22
CA LEU A 25 1.72 -6.43 0.64
C LEU A 25 0.85 -5.39 -0.06
N GLU A 26 -0.43 -5.29 0.32
CA GLU A 26 -1.38 -4.37 -0.34
C GLU A 26 -0.87 -2.91 -0.49
N PRO A 27 -0.24 -2.28 0.53
CA PRO A 27 0.36 -0.94 0.36
C PRO A 27 1.50 -0.89 -0.67
N GLU A 28 2.28 -1.97 -0.79
CA GLU A 28 3.38 -2.08 -1.76
C GLU A 28 2.83 -2.23 -3.18
N VAL A 29 1.76 -3.00 -3.36
CA VAL A 29 1.03 -3.11 -4.65
C VAL A 29 0.47 -1.75 -5.05
N TYR A 30 -0.18 -1.01 -4.13
CA TYR A 30 -0.69 0.32 -4.45
C TYR A 30 0.43 1.32 -4.79
N ALA A 31 1.57 1.25 -4.11
CA ALA A 31 2.72 2.07 -4.46
C ALA A 31 3.22 1.73 -5.88
N LEU A 32 3.33 0.45 -6.22
CA LEU A 32 3.73 -0.01 -7.55
C LEU A 32 2.75 0.50 -8.62
N LEU A 33 1.45 0.26 -8.45
CA LEU A 33 0.42 0.69 -9.40
C LEU A 33 0.42 2.21 -9.64
N LYS A 34 0.58 3.01 -8.57
CA LYS A 34 0.71 4.46 -8.69
C LYS A 34 1.93 4.88 -9.54
N LEU A 35 3.06 4.17 -9.42
CA LEU A 35 4.25 4.47 -10.22
C LEU A 35 3.97 4.34 -11.72
N PHE A 36 3.15 3.37 -12.12
CA PHE A 36 2.79 3.16 -13.53
C PHE A 36 1.53 3.94 -13.96
N GLY A 37 1.10 4.92 -13.16
CA GLY A 37 -0.02 5.80 -13.52
C GLY A 37 -1.41 5.19 -13.34
N PHE A 38 -1.53 4.02 -12.71
CA PHE A 38 -2.83 3.45 -12.38
C PHE A 38 -3.49 4.23 -11.23
N LYS A 39 -4.80 4.40 -11.33
CA LYS A 39 -5.62 4.87 -10.22
C LYS A 39 -5.71 3.75 -9.19
N VAL A 40 -5.53 4.09 -7.92
CA VAL A 40 -5.71 3.16 -6.79
C VAL A 40 -6.66 3.78 -5.78
N PRO A 41 -7.29 2.98 -4.90
CA PRO A 41 -8.18 3.52 -3.87
C PRO A 41 -7.51 4.58 -2.98
N ALA A 42 -8.31 5.54 -2.51
CA ALA A 42 -7.87 6.47 -1.48
C ALA A 42 -7.63 5.69 -0.18
N CYS A 43 -6.36 5.57 0.21
CA CYS A 43 -5.95 4.84 1.40
C CYS A 43 -4.74 5.50 2.05
N PHE A 44 -4.50 5.17 3.32
CA PHE A 44 -3.24 5.43 4.01
C PHE A 44 -2.86 4.20 4.82
N PHE A 45 -1.56 4.03 5.05
CA PHE A 45 -1.04 2.96 5.90
C PHE A 45 -0.89 3.50 7.33
N LEU A 46 -1.46 2.80 8.31
CA LEU A 46 -1.29 3.09 9.72
C LEU A 46 -0.26 2.12 10.32
N PRO A 47 0.95 2.58 10.69
CA PRO A 47 1.94 1.71 11.31
C PRO A 47 1.50 1.23 12.69
N VAL A 48 2.00 0.06 13.09
CA VAL A 48 1.77 -0.51 14.42
C VAL A 48 2.18 0.50 15.50
N GLY A 49 1.34 0.65 16.53
CA GLY A 49 1.57 1.57 17.66
C GLY A 49 1.32 3.04 17.35
N LYS A 50 0.96 3.41 16.11
CA LYS A 50 0.54 4.78 15.78
C LYS A 50 -0.97 4.90 15.94
N LYS A 51 -1.41 6.07 16.43
CA LYS A 51 -2.83 6.43 16.52
C LYS A 51 -3.28 7.09 15.22
N LEU A 52 -4.53 6.83 14.87
CA LEU A 52 -5.22 7.48 13.77
C LEU A 52 -5.41 8.97 14.07
N GLN A 53 -5.05 9.83 13.11
CA GLN A 53 -5.33 11.28 13.17
C GLN A 53 -6.48 11.64 12.24
N ALA A 54 -7.32 12.59 12.64
CA ALA A 54 -8.48 13.02 11.86
C ALA A 54 -8.09 13.54 10.46
N GLU A 55 -6.92 14.18 10.36
CA GLU A 55 -6.35 14.71 9.11
C GLU A 55 -6.06 13.60 8.09
N GLN A 56 -5.73 12.39 8.55
CA GLN A 56 -5.48 11.24 7.68
C GLN A 56 -6.78 10.75 7.04
N LEU A 57 -7.91 10.85 7.76
CA LEU A 57 -9.23 10.47 7.28
C LEU A 57 -9.79 11.44 6.24
N LYS A 58 -9.41 12.72 6.28
CA LYS A 58 -9.86 13.73 5.29
C LYS A 58 -9.52 13.36 3.84
N LYS A 59 -8.56 12.45 3.63
CA LYS A 59 -8.20 11.91 2.30
C LYS A 59 -9.23 10.91 1.75
N ILE A 60 -10.11 10.40 2.60
CA ILE A 60 -11.15 9.43 2.26
C ILE A 60 -12.49 10.16 2.29
N ILE A 61 -13.04 10.43 1.10
CA ILE A 61 -14.28 11.23 0.93
C ILE A 61 -15.56 10.43 1.26
N SER A 62 -15.46 9.11 1.36
CA SER A 62 -16.58 8.23 1.68
C SER A 62 -16.93 8.31 3.17
N SER A 63 -18.22 8.24 3.48
CA SER A 63 -18.72 8.12 4.87
C SER A 63 -18.40 6.75 5.50
N LYS A 64 -17.99 5.76 4.71
CA LYS A 64 -17.62 4.41 5.14
C LYS A 64 -16.20 4.08 4.72
N VAL A 65 -15.46 3.41 5.60
CA VAL A 65 -14.09 2.95 5.37
C VAL A 65 -13.96 1.47 5.67
N VAL A 66 -12.96 0.84 5.05
CA VAL A 66 -12.56 -0.53 5.36
C VAL A 66 -11.21 -0.49 6.06
N VAL A 67 -11.07 -1.27 7.12
CA VAL A 67 -9.79 -1.49 7.79
C VAL A 67 -9.29 -2.86 7.41
N LYS A 68 -8.07 -2.93 6.88
CA LYS A 68 -7.41 -4.18 6.53
C LYS A 68 -6.12 -4.31 7.31
N VAL A 69 -5.96 -5.44 8.02
CA VAL A 69 -4.67 -5.81 8.60
C VAL A 69 -3.68 -6.01 7.46
N VAL A 70 -2.46 -5.53 7.60
CA VAL A 70 -1.37 -5.79 6.64
C VAL A 70 -0.37 -6.69 7.33
N SER A 71 -0.31 -7.95 6.91
CA SER A 71 0.57 -8.94 7.50
C SER A 71 0.96 -9.96 6.43
N PRO A 72 2.24 -10.36 6.33
CA PRO A 72 2.66 -11.43 5.45
C PRO A 72 2.10 -12.80 5.86
N LEU A 73 1.65 -12.93 7.12
CA LEU A 73 1.07 -14.16 7.68
C LEU A 73 -0.42 -14.31 7.36
N ILE A 74 -1.06 -13.28 6.79
CA ILE A 74 -2.51 -13.28 6.52
C ILE A 74 -2.73 -12.74 5.10
N GLN A 75 -2.63 -13.62 4.10
CA GLN A 75 -2.67 -13.27 2.68
C GLN A 75 -4.10 -13.29 2.11
N HIS A 76 -4.92 -14.26 2.52
CA HIS A 76 -6.32 -14.39 2.11
C HIS A 76 -7.25 -13.91 3.22
N LYS A 77 -7.58 -12.62 3.19
CA LYS A 77 -8.54 -12.02 4.13
C LYS A 77 -9.93 -12.05 3.50
N SER A 78 -10.85 -12.74 4.18
CA SER A 78 -12.28 -12.76 3.86
C SER A 78 -12.96 -11.46 4.24
#